data_AF-A0A942MYE5-F1
#
_entry.id   AF-A0A942MYE5-F1
#
_cell.length_a   1.000
_cell.length_b   1.000
_cell.length_c   1.000
_cell.angle_alpha   90.00
_cell.angle_beta   90.00
_cell.angle_gamma   90.00
#
_symmetry.space_group_name_H-M   'P 1'
#
loop_
_entity.id
_entity.type
_entity.pdbx_description
1 polymer ?
#
loop_
_entity_poly.entity_id
_entity_poly.type
_entity_poly.pdbx_seq_one_letter_code
_entity_poly.pdbx_strand_id
1 'polypeptide(L)' 'MIITFLAVIFIALLLFAAYFGLRYVMNQGNIPLDEVNKEKCSLCRKQFPKNELLVREVYDVKVYFFCKECIESLNNELHN' A
#
# COMPACT_ATOMS: atom_id res chain seq x y z
N MET A 1 28.20 -42.81 3.52
CA MET A 1 26.96 -42.91 2.73
C MET A 1 25.77 -42.28 3.44
N ILE A 2 25.46 -42.61 4.71
CA ILE A 2 24.32 -42.01 5.43
C ILE A 2 24.45 -40.48 5.58
N ILE A 3 25.65 -39.99 5.92
CA ILE A 3 25.92 -38.55 6.11
C ILE A 3 25.72 -37.77 4.80
N THR A 4 26.15 -38.32 3.67
CA THR A 4 25.98 -37.69 2.35
C THR A 4 24.51 -37.63 1.94
N PHE A 5 23.71 -38.65 2.26
CA PHE A 5 22.25 -38.61 2.04
C PHE A 5 21.56 -37.54 2.89
N LEU A 6 21.92 -37.43 4.18
CA LEU A 6 21.38 -36.39 5.06
C LEU A 6 21.72 -34.98 4.57
N ALA A 7 22.95 -34.76 4.11
CA ALA A 7 23.37 -33.47 3.57
C ALA A 7 22.57 -33.07 2.33
N VAL A 8 22.32 -34.01 1.41
CA VAL A 8 21.53 -33.75 0.19
C VAL A 8 20.08 -33.41 0.52
N ILE A 9 19.45 -34.13 1.46
CA ILE A 9 18.07 -33.85 1.89
C ILE A 9 17.97 -32.47 2.54
N PHE A 10 18.95 -32.11 3.37
CA PHE A 10 18.97 -30.81 4.03
C PHE A 10 19.09 -29.66 3.02
N ILE A 11 19.98 -29.79 2.02
CA ILE A 11 20.12 -28.80 0.95
C ILE A 11 18.82 -28.68 0.14
N ALA A 12 18.18 -29.80 -0.19
CA ALA A 12 16.90 -29.80 -0.92
C ALA A 12 15.80 -29.10 -0.11
N LEU A 13 15.72 -29.32 1.21
CA LEU A 13 14.77 -28.64 2.09
C LEU A 13 15.02 -27.14 2.16
N LEU A 14 16.28 -26.69 2.21
CA LEU A 14 16.61 -25.27 2.20
C LEU A 14 16.19 -24.60 0.90
N LEU A 15 16.43 -25.23 -0.24
CA LEU A 15 15.99 -24.72 -1.55
C LEU A 15 14.47 -24.67 -1.64
N PHE A 16 13.77 -25.69 -1.12
CA PHE A 16 12.32 -25.73 -1.08
C PHE A 16 11.74 -24.61 -0.20
N ALA A 17 12.30 -24.41 0.99
CA ALA A 17 11.89 -23.34 1.90
C ALA A 17 12.14 -21.95 1.30
N ALA A 18 13.29 -21.74 0.65
CA ALA A 18 13.59 -20.49 -0.04
C ALA A 18 12.60 -20.22 -1.20
N TYR A 19 12.32 -21.24 -2.01
CA TYR A 19 11.36 -21.14 -3.12
C TYR A 19 9.95 -20.81 -2.61
N PHE A 20 9.48 -21.52 -1.57
CA PHE A 20 8.16 -21.27 -0.99
C PHE A 20 8.07 -19.93 -0.27
N GLY A 21 9.10 -19.52 0.46
CA GLY A 21 9.16 -18.21 1.11
C GLY A 21 9.09 -17.07 0.10
N LEU A 22 9.89 -17.14 -0.97
CA LEU A 22 9.85 -16.15 -2.06
C LEU A 22 8.50 -16.14 -2.75
N ARG A 23 7.93 -17.30 -3.05
CA ARG A 23 6.60 -17.41 -3.66
C ARG A 23 5.51 -16.85 -2.76
N TYR A 24 5.58 -17.09 -1.46
CA TYR A 24 4.62 -16.59 -0.49
C TYR A 24 4.71 -15.06 -0.36
N VAL A 25 5.92 -14.49 -0.29
CA VAL A 25 6.13 -13.03 -0.26
C VAL A 25 5.65 -12.38 -1.56
N MET A 26 5.96 -12.96 -2.72
CA MET A 26 5.44 -12.46 -4.00
C MET A 26 3.90 -12.51 -4.05
N ASN A 27 3.29 -13.55 -3.48
CA ASN A 27 1.84 -13.70 -3.44
C ASN A 27 1.16 -12.79 -2.40
N GLN A 28 1.90 -12.32 -1.39
CA GLN A 28 1.47 -11.25 -0.47
C GLN A 28 1.52 -9.84 -1.11
N GLY A 29 2.09 -9.70 -2.31
CA GLY A 29 2.04 -8.47 -3.10
C GLY A 29 0.63 -8.09 -3.58
N ASN A 30 -0.37 -8.92 -3.33
CA ASN A 30 -1.78 -8.58 -3.49
C ASN A 30 -2.25 -7.71 -2.30
N ILE A 31 -1.63 -6.55 -2.11
CA ILE A 31 -2.30 -5.46 -1.40
C ILE A 31 -3.57 -5.21 -2.22
N PRO A 32 -4.78 -5.32 -1.65
CA PRO A 32 -5.99 -5.08 -2.41
C PRO A 32 -5.86 -3.70 -3.06
N LEU A 33 -6.00 -3.63 -4.39
CA LEU A 33 -5.97 -2.37 -5.15
C LEU A 33 -6.94 -1.31 -4.57
N ASP A 34 -7.94 -1.76 -3.81
CA ASP A 34 -8.85 -0.93 -3.03
C ASP A 34 -8.22 -0.17 -1.85
N GLU A 35 -7.11 -0.64 -1.27
CA GLU A 35 -6.33 0.12 -0.28
C GLU A 35 -5.31 1.05 -0.93
N VAL A 36 -4.79 0.69 -2.11
CA VAL A 36 -3.83 1.53 -2.85
C VAL A 36 -4.48 2.81 -3.38
N ASN A 37 -5.80 2.77 -3.64
CA ASN A 37 -6.58 3.90 -4.16
C ASN A 37 -7.30 4.73 -3.08
N LYS A 38 -6.98 4.53 -1.80
CA LYS A 38 -7.52 5.35 -0.72
C LYS A 38 -6.42 6.20 -0.09
N GLU A 39 -6.69 7.49 0.05
CA GLU A 39 -5.81 8.43 0.75
C GLU A 39 -6.56 9.09 1.91
N LYS A 40 -5.81 9.55 2.92
CA LYS A 40 -6.39 10.23 4.08
C LYS A 40 -6.51 11.72 3.78
N CYS A 41 -7.68 12.29 4.08
CA CYS A 41 -7.83 13.73 4.06
C CYS A 41 -6.96 14.38 5.16
N SER A 42 -6.21 15.43 4.81
CA SER A 42 -5.30 16.10 5.75
C SER A 42 -6.01 16.83 6.90
N LEU A 43 -7.29 17.18 6.74
CA LEU A 43 -8.07 17.91 7.76
C LEU A 43 -8.80 16.93 8.70
N CYS A 44 -9.70 16.10 8.16
CA CYS A 44 -10.56 15.23 8.98
C CYS A 44 -9.96 13.84 9.25
N ARG A 45 -8.80 13.50 8.66
CA ARG A 45 -8.08 12.21 8.79
C ARG A 45 -8.86 10.95 8.40
N LYS A 46 -10.07 11.10 7.85
CA LYS A 46 -10.86 9.99 7.28
C LYS A 46 -10.24 9.53 5.96
N GLN A 47 -10.38 8.23 5.66
CA GLN A 47 -9.95 7.64 4.39
C GLN A 47 -11.02 7.88 3.33
N PHE A 48 -10.59 8.36 2.16
CA PHE A 48 -11.44 8.57 0.99
C PHE A 48 -10.77 7.96 -0.24
N PRO A 49 -11.55 7.52 -1.23
CA PRO A 49 -10.98 7.12 -2.51
C PRO A 49 -10.37 8.34 -3.21
N LYS A 50 -9.24 8.16 -3.90
CA LYS A 50 -8.46 9.24 -4.53
C LYS A 50 -9.26 10.09 -5.53
N ASN A 51 -10.31 9.52 -6.13
CA ASN A 51 -11.23 10.23 -7.03
C ASN A 51 -12.15 11.24 -6.32
N GLU A 52 -12.38 11.09 -5.02
CA GLU A 52 -13.18 12.00 -4.20
C GLU A 52 -12.33 13.09 -3.51
N LEU A 53 -11.01 12.90 -3.48
CA LEU A 53 -10.07 13.88 -2.94
C LEU A 53 -9.69 14.91 -3.99
N LEU A 54 -9.64 16.17 -3.56
CA LEU A 54 -9.18 17.26 -4.40
C LEU A 54 -7.68 17.13 -4.66
N VAL A 55 -7.35 17.11 -5.95
CA VAL A 55 -5.99 16.95 -6.46
C VAL A 55 -5.35 18.32 -6.60
N ARG A 56 -4.15 18.49 -6.04
CA ARG A 56 -3.30 19.64 -6.31
C ARG A 56 -1.98 19.17 -6.90
N GLU A 57 -1.60 19.76 -8.03
CA GLU A 57 -0.26 19.57 -8.60
C GLU A 57 0.73 20.45 -7.83
N VAL A 58 1.74 19.80 -7.23
CA VAL A 58 2.85 20.46 -6.55
C VAL A 58 4.12 20.02 -7.27
N TYR A 59 4.69 20.94 -8.06
CA TYR A 59 5.72 20.62 -9.06
C TYR A 59 5.22 19.53 -10.03
N ASP A 60 5.88 18.37 -10.10
CA ASP A 60 5.52 17.25 -10.97
C ASP A 60 4.73 16.13 -10.25
N VAL A 61 4.30 16.36 -9.00
CA VAL A 61 3.59 15.35 -8.21
C VAL A 61 2.14 15.79 -7.96
N LYS A 62 1.19 14.94 -8.34
CA LYS A 62 -0.23 15.07 -7.97
C LYS A 62 -0.40 14.65 -6.52
N VAL A 63 -0.77 15.58 -5.65
CA VAL A 63 -0.99 15.32 -4.23
C VAL A 63 -2.50 15.44 -3.92
N TYR A 64 -3.08 14.40 -3.33
CA TYR A 64 -4.49 14.37 -2.95
C TYR A 64 -4.64 14.85 -1.51
N PHE A 65 -5.19 16.04 -1.30
CA PHE A 65 -5.07 16.71 -0.01
C PHE A 65 -6.35 16.71 0.83
N PHE A 66 -7.50 16.95 0.21
CA PHE A 66 -8.70 17.35 0.96
C PHE A 66 -9.98 16.70 0.47
N CYS A 67 -10.85 16.39 1.41
CA CYS A 67 -12.22 15.96 1.17
C CYS A 67 -13.11 17.15 0.76
N LYS A 68 -14.16 16.92 -0.04
CA LYS A 68 -15.09 17.97 -0.48
C LYS A 68 -15.70 18.74 0.70
N GLU A 69 -16.21 18.03 1.71
CA GLU A 69 -16.81 18.64 2.91
C GLU A 69 -15.83 19.56 3.65
N CYS A 70 -14.57 19.13 3.73
CA CYS A 70 -13.51 19.83 4.43
C CYS A 70 -13.17 21.16 3.75
N ILE A 71 -13.13 21.17 2.42
CA ILE A 71 -12.87 22.38 1.63
C ILE A 71 -14.07 23.31 1.65
N GLU A 72 -15.28 22.78 1.60
CA GLU A 72 -16.50 23.58 1.66
C GLU A 72 -16.62 24.29 3.03
N SER A 73 -16.32 23.58 4.12
CA SER A 73 -16.23 24.18 5.46
C SER A 73 -15.19 25.30 5.51
N LEU A 74 -13.99 25.06 4.98
CA LEU A 74 -12.91 26.04 4.99
C LEU A 74 -13.25 27.29 4.14
N ASN A 75 -13.90 27.09 3.00
CA ASN A 75 -14.33 28.18 2.13
C ASN A 75 -15.42 29.05 2.80
N ASN A 76 -16.35 28.42 3.52
CA ASN A 76 -17.39 29.15 4.25
C ASN A 76 -16.80 29.96 5.42
N GLU A 77 -15.77 29.45 6.10
CA GLU A 77 -15.04 30.20 7.14
C GLU A 77 -14.26 31.40 6.56
N LEU A 78 -13.75 31.31 5.33
CA LEU A 78 -13.00 32.39 4.69
C LEU A 78 -13.90 33.54 4.21
N HIS A 79 -15.16 33.22 3.87
CA HIS A 79 -16.14 34.16 3.33
C HIS A 79 -17.09 34.76 4.39
N ASN A 80 -16.89 34.44 5.66
CA ASN A 80 -17.66 34.93 6.80
C ASN A 80 -16.79 35.81 7.70
#